data_AF-A0A7C1TVV6-F1
#
_entry.id   AF-A0A7C1TVV6-F1
#
_cell.length_a   1.000
_cell.length_b   1.000
_cell.length_c   1.000
_cell.angle_alpha   90.00
_cell.angle_beta   90.00
_cell.angle_gamma   90.00
#
_symmetry.space_group_name_H-M   'P 1'
#
loop_
_entity.id
_entity.type
_entity.pdbx_description
1 polymer ?
#
loop_
_entity_poly.entity_id
_entity_poly.type
_entity_poly.pdbx_seq_one_letter_code
_entity_poly.pdbx_strand_id
1 'polypeptide(L)'
;MNFSIKGSLGQAQGETVLRAARTVYLIAAIASLVVIVVGLIFALFFQVSTWKSANEIPLPRAYSPSAPALSADDIGKFLIPPQDIRFMPSMSSIRAPLSDRSILGHFTADTPNGLAPYPSDFNILGGKDAALFDRVRSAGKRSGLKPTRALISKVNGLLHTLRKPESATYELEVIARDRFGNMSKPEAVSFSLTYAPPSAKSKMSTTFSARAESAKKITELQRLAKNIAFLVDPKRTPAYFAAYRRAQAVPRKCGASANNAVFISNFRRLFDQLRPKLGATNMGAFYTGVCSEWHRALSAQQAAQERDREARASVIAQNEAANVGAEGERMLAAAGRDIALTVVGAALSAFLLISFLLAFLAIENHTRAVRRAVETLTKNSSNQEPRGTENGASS
;
A
#
# COMPACT_ATOMS: atom_id res chain seq x y z
N MET A 1 55.32 12.91 -102.53
CA MET A 1 54.76 12.53 -101.21
C MET A 1 53.89 13.67 -100.71
N ASN A 2 52.69 13.38 -100.17
CA ASN A 2 52.13 14.06 -98.99
C ASN A 2 50.82 13.33 -98.59
N PHE A 3 50.72 12.93 -97.31
CA PHE A 3 49.64 12.06 -96.84
C PHE A 3 48.40 12.85 -96.40
N SER A 4 47.32 12.79 -97.20
CA SER A 4 46.01 13.35 -96.84
C SER A 4 45.09 12.32 -96.17
N ILE A 5 45.60 11.59 -95.15
CA ILE A 5 44.82 10.59 -94.39
C ILE A 5 45.15 10.68 -92.89
N LYS A 6 44.68 11.73 -92.21
CA LYS A 6 44.63 11.80 -90.72
C LYS A 6 43.37 12.43 -90.12
N GLY A 7 42.49 13.04 -90.91
CA GLY A 7 41.31 13.74 -90.39
C GLY A 7 40.17 12.84 -89.89
N SER A 8 39.78 11.83 -90.68
CA SER A 8 38.52 11.10 -90.45
C SER A 8 38.60 9.98 -89.40
N LEU A 9 39.68 9.20 -89.35
CA LEU A 9 39.78 8.06 -88.40
C LEU A 9 39.75 8.53 -86.95
N GLY A 10 40.46 9.62 -86.63
CA GLY A 10 40.45 10.22 -85.29
C GLY A 10 39.09 10.81 -84.90
N GLN A 11 38.33 11.34 -85.86
CA GLN A 11 36.94 11.76 -85.63
C GLN A 11 36.03 10.57 -85.33
N ALA A 12 36.09 9.49 -86.11
CA ALA A 12 35.25 8.30 -85.91
C ALA A 12 35.54 7.60 -84.57
N GLN A 13 36.82 7.40 -84.23
CA GLN A 13 37.19 6.84 -82.92
C GLN A 13 36.81 7.79 -81.77
N GLY A 14 37.02 9.09 -81.93
CA GLY A 14 36.59 10.11 -80.96
C GLY A 14 35.07 10.08 -80.71
N GLU A 15 34.25 9.97 -81.75
CA GLU A 15 32.79 9.87 -81.61
C GLU A 15 32.35 8.58 -80.90
N THR A 16 32.98 7.43 -81.18
CA THR A 16 32.67 6.18 -80.45
C THR A 16 33.07 6.25 -78.97
N VAL A 17 34.24 6.80 -78.65
CA VAL A 17 34.70 6.97 -77.25
C VAL A 17 33.83 7.98 -76.50
N LEU A 18 33.44 9.11 -77.11
CA LEU A 18 32.47 10.04 -76.50
C LEU A 18 31.11 9.36 -76.25
N ARG A 19 30.65 8.50 -77.16
CA ARG A 19 29.36 7.81 -77.03
C ARG A 19 29.39 6.79 -75.88
N ALA A 20 30.48 6.01 -75.78
CA ALA A 20 30.71 5.08 -74.67
C ALA A 20 30.83 5.81 -73.32
N ALA A 21 31.61 6.89 -73.26
CA ALA A 21 31.75 7.71 -72.06
C ALA A 21 30.40 8.29 -71.60
N ARG A 22 29.59 8.84 -72.52
CA ARG A 22 28.24 9.35 -72.21
C ARG A 22 27.33 8.25 -71.65
N THR A 23 27.34 7.03 -72.20
CA THR A 23 26.55 5.92 -71.63
C THR A 23 27.02 5.52 -70.23
N VAL A 24 28.33 5.48 -69.96
CA VAL A 24 28.86 5.16 -68.63
C VAL A 24 28.49 6.26 -67.62
N TYR A 25 28.68 7.53 -67.95
CA TYR A 25 28.29 8.65 -67.09
C TYR A 25 26.77 8.71 -66.85
N LEU A 26 25.95 8.39 -67.85
CA LEU A 26 24.49 8.37 -67.70
C LEU A 26 24.02 7.21 -66.81
N ILE A 27 24.62 6.02 -66.92
CA ILE A 27 24.37 4.88 -66.01
C ILE A 27 24.80 5.25 -64.58
N ALA A 28 25.98 5.88 -64.41
CA ALA A 28 26.44 6.34 -63.11
C ALA A 28 25.51 7.40 -62.49
N ALA A 29 25.04 8.37 -63.28
CA ALA A 29 24.08 9.38 -62.83
C ALA A 29 22.74 8.76 -62.38
N ILE A 30 22.23 7.77 -63.12
CA ILE A 30 21.02 7.02 -62.72
C ILE A 30 21.27 6.25 -61.42
N ALA A 31 22.41 5.58 -61.27
CA ALA A 31 22.76 4.87 -60.05
C ALA A 31 22.84 5.81 -58.83
N SER A 32 23.49 6.98 -58.97
CA SER A 32 23.51 8.01 -57.93
C SER A 32 22.11 8.52 -57.59
N LEU A 33 21.23 8.70 -58.57
CA LEU A 33 19.85 9.12 -58.33
C LEU A 33 19.04 8.07 -57.55
N VAL A 34 19.22 6.77 -57.85
CA VAL A 34 18.60 5.69 -57.06
C VAL A 34 19.13 5.71 -55.62
N VAL A 35 20.43 5.90 -55.40
CA VAL A 35 21.02 6.01 -54.05
C VAL A 35 20.46 7.22 -53.29
N ILE A 36 20.26 8.36 -53.95
CA ILE A 36 19.63 9.55 -53.35
C ILE A 36 18.18 9.25 -52.92
N VAL A 37 17.37 8.65 -53.79
CA VAL A 37 15.97 8.33 -53.49
C VAL A 37 15.86 7.32 -52.34
N VAL A 38 16.64 6.24 -52.36
CA VAL A 38 16.65 5.24 -51.29
C VAL A 38 17.15 5.84 -49.97
N GLY A 39 18.24 6.63 -50.01
CA GLY A 39 18.78 7.30 -48.83
C GLY A 39 17.79 8.29 -48.19
N LEU A 40 17.01 9.02 -49.00
CA LEU A 40 15.94 9.89 -48.51
C LEU A 40 14.79 9.11 -47.87
N ILE A 41 14.41 7.95 -48.42
CA ILE A 41 13.39 7.06 -47.82
C ILE A 41 13.88 6.54 -46.45
N PHE A 42 15.14 6.12 -46.34
CA PHE A 42 15.73 5.72 -45.06
C PHE A 42 15.81 6.89 -44.06
N ALA A 43 16.22 8.09 -44.50
CA ALA A 43 16.25 9.28 -43.65
C ALA A 43 14.84 9.66 -43.13
N LEU A 44 13.80 9.54 -43.96
CA LEU A 44 12.41 9.74 -43.56
C LEU A 44 11.91 8.66 -42.59
N PHE A 45 12.24 7.39 -42.82
CA PHE A 45 11.92 6.30 -41.88
C PHE A 45 12.53 6.55 -40.50
N PHE A 46 13.82 6.89 -40.45
CA PHE A 46 14.49 7.24 -39.20
C PHE A 46 13.89 8.49 -38.55
N GLN A 47 13.61 9.55 -39.32
CA GLN A 47 12.95 10.75 -38.81
C GLN A 47 11.59 10.43 -38.15
N VAL A 48 10.75 9.60 -38.78
CA VAL A 48 9.47 9.15 -38.19
C VAL A 48 9.69 8.34 -36.90
N SER A 49 10.74 7.50 -36.84
CA SER A 49 11.04 6.74 -35.62
C SER A 49 11.52 7.63 -34.45
N THR A 50 12.17 8.78 -34.71
CA THR A 50 12.52 9.74 -33.64
C THR A 50 11.29 10.36 -32.95
N TRP A 51 10.12 10.33 -33.59
CA TRP A 51 8.87 10.88 -33.05
C TRP A 51 8.07 9.89 -32.20
N LYS A 52 8.49 8.61 -32.10
CA LYS A 52 7.87 7.68 -31.15
C LYS A 52 8.08 8.16 -29.71
N SER A 53 7.06 8.03 -28.88
CA SER A 53 7.15 8.17 -27.42
C SER A 53 7.19 6.80 -26.76
N ALA A 54 7.69 6.74 -25.51
CA ALA A 54 7.40 5.60 -24.65
C ALA A 54 5.87 5.49 -24.46
N ASN A 55 5.39 4.25 -24.29
CA ASN A 55 3.98 3.99 -24.03
C ASN A 55 3.76 3.93 -22.50
N GLU A 56 3.64 5.10 -21.88
CA GLU A 56 3.59 5.23 -20.42
C GLU A 56 2.35 4.56 -19.79
N ILE A 57 2.58 3.86 -18.69
CA ILE A 57 1.51 3.26 -17.88
C ILE A 57 0.86 4.37 -17.03
N PRO A 58 -0.48 4.51 -17.02
CA PRO A 58 -1.15 5.55 -16.25
C PRO A 58 -0.94 5.35 -14.74
N LEU A 59 -0.46 6.41 -14.07
CA LEU A 59 -0.16 6.38 -12.64
C LEU A 59 -1.41 6.03 -11.80
N PRO A 60 -1.31 5.10 -10.82
CA PRO A 60 -2.39 4.83 -9.88
C PRO A 60 -2.89 6.09 -9.15
N ARG A 61 -4.13 6.09 -8.66
CA ARG A 61 -4.70 7.22 -7.90
C ARG A 61 -3.92 7.47 -6.58
N ALA A 62 -4.18 8.60 -5.93
CA ALA A 62 -3.36 9.10 -4.80
C ALA A 62 -3.13 8.15 -3.56
N TYR A 63 -3.11 7.35 -2.45
CA TYR A 63 -4.04 6.99 -1.35
C TYR A 63 -4.79 8.19 -0.75
N SER A 64 -6.13 8.16 -0.84
CA SER A 64 -7.02 9.11 -0.20
C SER A 64 -7.45 8.55 1.18
N PRO A 65 -7.17 9.25 2.29
CA PRO A 65 -7.43 8.74 3.63
C PRO A 65 -8.93 8.67 3.96
N SER A 66 -9.48 7.46 3.88
CA SER A 66 -10.80 7.15 4.41
C SER A 66 -10.83 7.29 5.94
N ALA A 67 -11.95 7.73 6.52
CA ALA A 67 -12.09 7.79 7.97
C ALA A 67 -12.07 6.36 8.59
N PRO A 68 -11.31 6.10 9.67
CA PRO A 68 -11.22 4.77 10.28
C PRO A 68 -12.59 4.26 10.75
N ALA A 69 -13.00 3.12 10.20
CA ALA A 69 -14.26 2.46 10.50
C ALA A 69 -14.08 1.48 11.68
N LEU A 70 -14.61 1.84 12.85
CA LEU A 70 -14.55 0.99 14.05
C LEU A 70 -15.77 0.06 14.12
N SER A 71 -15.52 -1.24 14.35
CA SER A 71 -16.55 -2.28 14.39
C SER A 71 -17.20 -2.38 15.78
N ALA A 72 -18.53 -2.30 15.84
CA ALA A 72 -19.26 -2.48 17.09
C ALA A 72 -19.22 -3.93 17.59
N ASP A 73 -19.21 -4.90 16.67
CA ASP A 73 -19.22 -6.32 16.98
C ASP A 73 -17.85 -6.82 17.47
N ASP A 74 -16.75 -6.28 16.92
CA ASP A 74 -15.41 -6.57 17.43
C ASP A 74 -15.20 -6.03 18.85
N ILE A 75 -15.74 -4.84 19.17
CA ILE A 75 -15.78 -4.32 20.55
C ILE A 75 -16.73 -5.15 21.42
N GLY A 76 -17.84 -5.63 20.84
CA GLY A 76 -18.78 -6.53 21.49
C GLY A 76 -18.13 -7.81 22.04
N LYS A 77 -17.09 -8.33 21.39
CA LYS A 77 -16.32 -9.51 21.86
C LYS A 77 -15.67 -9.28 23.22
N PHE A 78 -15.24 -8.05 23.53
CA PHE A 78 -14.67 -7.69 24.84
C PHE A 78 -15.73 -7.69 25.97
N LEU A 79 -17.02 -7.60 25.64
CA LEU A 79 -18.14 -7.56 26.58
C LEU A 79 -18.75 -8.95 26.88
N ILE A 80 -18.20 -10.03 26.30
CA ILE A 80 -18.66 -11.40 26.59
C ILE A 80 -18.23 -11.79 28.01
N PRO A 81 -19.14 -12.27 28.88
CA PRO A 81 -18.82 -12.61 30.25
C PRO A 81 -18.11 -13.98 30.40
N PRO A 82 -17.46 -14.24 31.55
CA PRO A 82 -16.92 -15.56 31.89
C PRO A 82 -17.99 -16.65 31.91
N GLN A 83 -17.59 -17.87 31.58
CA GLN A 83 -18.39 -19.10 31.56
C GLN A 83 -17.62 -20.26 32.20
N ASP A 84 -18.28 -21.40 32.44
CA ASP A 84 -17.67 -22.67 32.87
C ASP A 84 -16.81 -22.56 34.14
N ILE A 85 -17.42 -22.17 35.26
CA ILE A 85 -16.69 -21.89 36.51
C ILE A 85 -16.23 -23.18 37.20
N ARG A 86 -14.92 -23.28 37.47
CA ARG A 86 -14.26 -24.45 38.06
C ARG A 86 -13.43 -24.06 39.28
N PHE A 87 -13.46 -24.85 40.35
CA PHE A 87 -12.61 -24.63 41.52
C PHE A 87 -11.22 -25.27 41.34
N MET A 88 -10.16 -24.51 41.57
CA MET A 88 -8.78 -25.02 41.62
C MET A 88 -8.24 -24.94 43.06
N PRO A 89 -8.00 -26.09 43.74
CA PRO A 89 -7.43 -26.09 45.09
C PRO A 89 -5.98 -25.59 45.09
N SER A 90 -5.59 -24.85 46.14
CA SER A 90 -4.22 -24.36 46.34
C SER A 90 -3.24 -25.47 46.73
N MET A 91 -3.75 -26.60 47.22
CA MET A 91 -3.00 -27.75 47.70
C MET A 91 -3.78 -29.02 47.38
N SER A 92 -3.10 -30.08 46.91
CA SER A 92 -3.73 -31.37 46.59
C SER A 92 -4.23 -32.14 47.84
N SER A 93 -3.76 -31.77 49.03
CA SER A 93 -4.30 -32.25 50.30
C SER A 93 -4.08 -31.20 51.40
N ILE A 94 -5.11 -30.96 52.21
CA ILE A 94 -5.07 -30.11 53.40
C ILE A 94 -4.36 -30.91 54.49
N ARG A 95 -3.11 -30.50 54.79
CA ARG A 95 -2.24 -31.17 55.76
C ARG A 95 -2.19 -30.44 57.10
N ALA A 96 -1.87 -29.14 57.08
CA ALA A 96 -1.88 -28.32 58.27
C ALA A 96 -3.31 -28.07 58.79
N PRO A 97 -3.51 -27.86 60.11
CA PRO A 97 -4.75 -27.31 60.65
C PRO A 97 -5.17 -26.03 59.91
N LEU A 98 -6.44 -25.93 59.57
CA LEU A 98 -7.01 -24.76 58.93
C LEU A 98 -7.05 -23.57 59.88
N SER A 99 -7.01 -22.38 59.29
CA SER A 99 -7.01 -21.11 60.01
C SER A 99 -7.74 -20.02 59.23
N ASP A 100 -8.05 -18.94 59.93
CA ASP A 100 -8.65 -17.67 59.45
C ASP A 100 -8.05 -17.09 58.16
N ARG A 101 -6.78 -17.40 57.89
CA ARG A 101 -5.97 -16.88 56.77
C ARG A 101 -5.53 -17.99 55.80
N SER A 102 -6.02 -19.22 55.95
CA SER A 102 -5.72 -20.32 55.04
C SER A 102 -6.50 -20.15 53.73
N ILE A 103 -5.84 -20.18 52.57
CA ILE A 103 -6.50 -20.10 51.26
C ILE A 103 -6.57 -21.50 50.65
N LEU A 104 -7.78 -22.08 50.62
CA LEU A 104 -8.05 -23.46 50.19
C LEU A 104 -7.88 -23.64 48.68
N GLY A 105 -8.19 -22.59 47.91
CA GLY A 105 -8.16 -22.58 46.46
C GLY A 105 -8.67 -21.28 45.90
N HIS A 106 -8.89 -21.26 44.60
CA HIS A 106 -9.41 -20.12 43.84
C HIS A 106 -10.31 -20.64 42.71
N PHE A 107 -11.28 -19.84 42.29
CA PHE A 107 -12.09 -20.16 41.12
C PHE A 107 -11.39 -19.76 39.83
N THR A 108 -11.67 -20.55 38.79
CA THR A 108 -11.25 -20.35 37.40
C THR A 108 -12.51 -20.41 36.52
N ALA A 109 -12.47 -19.82 35.34
CA ALA A 109 -13.60 -19.71 34.43
C ALA A 109 -13.06 -19.34 33.05
N ASP A 110 -13.69 -19.82 31.99
CA ASP A 110 -13.23 -19.55 30.63
C ASP A 110 -13.63 -18.15 30.18
N THR A 111 -12.67 -17.47 29.55
CA THR A 111 -12.76 -16.06 29.14
C THR A 111 -12.71 -15.96 27.61
N PRO A 112 -13.83 -16.16 26.91
CA PRO A 112 -13.89 -16.18 25.44
C PRO A 112 -13.56 -14.82 24.79
N ASN A 113 -13.43 -13.76 25.59
CA ASN A 113 -12.90 -12.46 25.16
C ASN A 113 -11.37 -12.45 24.99
N GLY A 114 -10.67 -13.58 25.17
CA GLY A 114 -9.25 -13.78 24.81
C GLY A 114 -8.24 -13.18 25.79
N LEU A 115 -8.67 -12.76 26.98
CA LEU A 115 -7.93 -11.79 27.81
C LEU A 115 -7.26 -12.39 29.06
N ALA A 116 -6.57 -13.51 28.84
CA ALA A 116 -5.82 -14.35 29.80
C ALA A 116 -6.70 -15.22 30.73
N PRO A 117 -6.26 -16.45 31.11
CA PRO A 117 -7.17 -17.61 31.24
C PRO A 117 -7.98 -17.71 32.55
N TYR A 118 -8.16 -16.62 33.29
CA TYR A 118 -8.67 -16.69 34.67
C TYR A 118 -9.53 -15.46 35.05
N PRO A 119 -10.69 -15.64 35.71
CA PRO A 119 -11.40 -14.57 36.39
C PRO A 119 -10.53 -13.98 37.50
N SER A 120 -10.62 -12.67 37.67
CA SER A 120 -9.79 -11.92 38.62
C SER A 120 -10.39 -11.88 40.03
N ASP A 121 -11.72 -11.95 40.14
CA ASP A 121 -12.49 -12.00 41.38
C ASP A 121 -13.71 -12.94 41.18
N PHE A 122 -14.33 -13.38 42.27
CA PHE A 122 -15.60 -14.11 42.27
C PHE A 122 -16.45 -13.62 43.44
N ASN A 123 -17.77 -13.82 43.45
CA ASN A 123 -18.56 -13.76 44.68
C ASN A 123 -19.18 -15.12 44.96
N ILE A 124 -19.33 -15.48 46.23
CA ILE A 124 -20.26 -16.53 46.67
C ILE A 124 -21.63 -15.85 46.78
N LEU A 125 -22.66 -16.47 46.22
CA LEU A 125 -24.05 -16.00 46.28
C LEU A 125 -24.88 -16.86 47.24
N GLY A 126 -24.62 -18.16 47.24
CA GLY A 126 -25.39 -19.16 47.99
C GLY A 126 -24.76 -20.55 47.84
N GLY A 127 -25.61 -21.58 47.83
CA GLY A 127 -25.20 -22.98 47.84
C GLY A 127 -25.22 -23.60 49.24
N LYS A 128 -25.38 -24.93 49.29
CA LYS A 128 -25.58 -25.72 50.50
C LYS A 128 -24.50 -25.49 51.57
N ASP A 129 -23.25 -25.36 51.15
CA ASP A 129 -22.11 -25.23 52.04
C ASP A 129 -21.61 -23.78 52.20
N ALA A 130 -22.34 -22.77 51.72
CA ALA A 130 -21.90 -21.38 51.68
C ALA A 130 -21.38 -20.84 53.04
N ALA A 131 -22.05 -21.17 54.14
CA ALA A 131 -21.66 -20.75 55.49
C ALA A 131 -20.32 -21.34 55.98
N LEU A 132 -19.77 -22.34 55.29
CA LEU A 132 -18.48 -22.95 55.58
C LEU A 132 -17.31 -22.19 54.92
N PHE A 133 -17.59 -21.31 53.97
CA PHE A 133 -16.58 -20.62 53.17
C PHE A 133 -16.80 -19.10 53.11
N ASP A 134 -15.71 -18.40 52.82
CA ASP A 134 -15.64 -16.95 52.84
C ASP A 134 -14.61 -16.52 51.78
N ARG A 135 -14.74 -15.32 51.21
CA ARG A 135 -13.79 -14.84 50.20
C ARG A 135 -12.67 -14.00 50.82
N VAL A 136 -11.44 -14.25 50.40
CA VAL A 136 -10.32 -13.30 50.50
C VAL A 136 -10.12 -12.61 49.15
N ARG A 137 -10.31 -11.29 49.09
CA ARG A 137 -9.84 -10.47 47.97
C ARG A 137 -8.35 -10.20 48.11
N SER A 138 -7.61 -10.23 47.01
CA SER A 138 -6.20 -9.84 46.98
C SER A 138 -5.96 -8.80 45.90
N ALA A 139 -5.26 -7.70 46.22
CA ALA A 139 -5.03 -6.64 45.24
C ALA A 139 -4.00 -7.10 44.19
N GLY A 140 -4.44 -7.26 42.94
CA GLY A 140 -3.58 -7.70 41.83
C GLY A 140 -3.24 -9.20 41.81
N LYS A 141 -3.90 -10.02 42.63
CA LYS A 141 -3.77 -11.50 42.63
C LYS A 141 -5.16 -12.14 42.64
N ARG A 142 -5.27 -13.41 42.24
CA ARG A 142 -6.55 -14.15 42.22
C ARG A 142 -7.23 -14.08 43.60
N SER A 143 -8.52 -13.76 43.66
CA SER A 143 -9.30 -13.94 44.89
C SER A 143 -9.26 -15.40 45.34
N GLY A 144 -9.16 -15.62 46.65
CA GLY A 144 -9.05 -16.94 47.26
C GLY A 144 -10.28 -17.30 48.08
N LEU A 145 -10.58 -18.60 48.16
CA LEU A 145 -11.56 -19.17 49.08
C LEU A 145 -10.87 -19.49 50.41
N LYS A 146 -11.36 -18.95 51.53
CA LYS A 146 -10.89 -19.29 52.90
C LYS A 146 -11.99 -20.03 53.67
N PRO A 147 -11.66 -20.83 54.69
CA PRO A 147 -12.65 -21.46 55.56
C PRO A 147 -13.22 -20.46 56.58
N THR A 148 -14.51 -20.60 56.94
CA THR A 148 -15.08 -19.92 58.12
C THR A 148 -14.72 -20.66 59.41
N ARG A 149 -15.02 -20.06 60.57
CA ARG A 149 -14.80 -20.70 61.89
C ARG A 149 -15.49 -22.07 62.00
N ALA A 150 -16.65 -22.26 61.38
CA ALA A 150 -17.37 -23.53 61.36
C ALA A 150 -16.57 -24.62 60.63
N LEU A 151 -16.05 -24.32 59.43
CA LEU A 151 -15.25 -25.26 58.66
C LEU A 151 -13.89 -25.53 59.31
N ILE A 152 -13.25 -24.50 59.90
CA ILE A 152 -12.01 -24.66 60.69
C ILE A 152 -12.23 -25.65 61.84
N SER A 153 -13.32 -25.51 62.60
CA SER A 153 -13.64 -26.41 63.71
C SER A 153 -13.86 -27.85 63.22
N LYS A 154 -14.72 -28.04 62.20
CA LYS A 154 -15.03 -29.35 61.60
C LYS A 154 -13.77 -30.05 61.11
N VAL A 155 -12.95 -29.37 60.30
CA VAL A 155 -11.76 -29.97 59.67
C VAL A 155 -10.65 -30.22 60.69
N ASN A 156 -10.42 -29.31 61.65
CA ASN A 156 -9.35 -29.51 62.63
C ASN A 156 -9.68 -30.65 63.60
N GLY A 157 -10.94 -30.81 64.01
CA GLY A 157 -11.38 -31.97 64.80
C GLY A 157 -11.18 -33.32 64.08
N LEU A 158 -11.45 -33.36 62.77
CA LEU A 158 -11.16 -34.52 61.93
C LEU A 158 -9.66 -34.77 61.76
N LEU A 159 -8.86 -33.73 61.50
CA LEU A 159 -7.39 -33.84 61.36
C LEU A 159 -6.69 -34.41 62.60
N HIS A 160 -7.27 -34.26 63.80
CA HIS A 160 -6.74 -34.87 65.02
C HIS A 160 -7.08 -36.37 65.18
N THR A 161 -8.01 -36.90 64.39
CA THR A 161 -8.49 -38.30 64.50
C THR A 161 -8.25 -39.15 63.23
N LEU A 162 -7.99 -38.50 62.08
CA LEU A 162 -7.73 -39.15 60.79
C LEU A 162 -6.52 -40.10 60.83
N ARG A 163 -6.73 -41.37 60.46
CA ARG A 163 -5.66 -42.38 60.25
C ARG A 163 -5.39 -42.70 58.77
N LYS A 164 -6.24 -42.24 57.86
CA LYS A 164 -6.14 -42.35 56.39
C LYS A 164 -6.67 -41.07 55.75
N PRO A 165 -6.29 -40.71 54.51
CA PRO A 165 -6.86 -39.56 53.83
C PRO A 165 -8.38 -39.71 53.62
N GLU A 166 -9.11 -38.62 53.80
CA GLU A 166 -10.56 -38.54 53.60
C GLU A 166 -10.86 -37.35 52.67
N SER A 167 -11.87 -37.49 51.79
CA SER A 167 -12.28 -36.44 50.85
C SER A 167 -13.74 -36.06 51.08
N ALA A 168 -14.01 -34.78 51.34
CA ALA A 168 -15.37 -34.25 51.45
C ALA A 168 -15.70 -33.35 50.25
N THR A 169 -16.89 -33.52 49.68
CA THR A 169 -17.42 -32.68 48.59
C THR A 169 -18.29 -31.56 49.15
N TYR A 170 -18.18 -30.38 48.53
CA TYR A 170 -18.82 -29.13 48.91
C TYR A 170 -19.46 -28.46 47.70
N GLU A 171 -20.59 -27.79 47.92
CA GLU A 171 -21.36 -27.11 46.86
C GLU A 171 -21.53 -25.61 47.16
N LEU A 172 -21.10 -24.77 46.20
CA LEU A 172 -21.22 -23.31 46.27
C LEU A 172 -21.86 -22.73 45.00
N GLU A 173 -22.83 -21.84 45.16
CA GLU A 173 -23.31 -20.98 44.08
C GLU A 173 -22.40 -19.75 43.99
N VAL A 174 -21.77 -19.55 42.84
CA VAL A 174 -20.77 -18.51 42.61
C VAL A 174 -21.03 -17.71 41.34
N ILE A 175 -20.46 -16.51 41.28
CA ILE A 175 -20.43 -15.66 40.10
C ILE A 175 -19.00 -15.18 39.87
N ALA A 176 -18.45 -15.48 38.69
CA ALA A 176 -17.10 -15.11 38.30
C ALA A 176 -17.04 -13.70 37.69
N ARG A 177 -15.89 -13.03 37.84
CA ARG A 177 -15.67 -11.68 37.32
C ARG A 177 -14.32 -11.54 36.61
N ASP A 178 -14.36 -11.17 35.34
CA ASP A 178 -13.14 -10.95 34.55
C ASP A 178 -12.37 -9.70 34.99
N ARG A 179 -11.15 -9.53 34.44
CA ARG A 179 -10.25 -8.39 34.69
C ARG A 179 -10.80 -7.03 34.24
N PHE A 180 -11.88 -6.98 33.48
CA PHE A 180 -12.57 -5.74 33.06
C PHE A 180 -13.83 -5.47 33.86
N GLY A 181 -14.33 -6.49 34.57
CA GLY A 181 -15.48 -6.48 35.42
C GLY A 181 -16.78 -6.98 34.79
N ASN A 182 -16.74 -7.65 33.64
CA ASN A 182 -17.85 -8.49 33.18
C ASN A 182 -18.13 -9.57 34.23
N MET A 183 -19.40 -9.87 34.49
CA MET A 183 -19.82 -10.90 35.46
C MET A 183 -20.51 -12.04 34.72
N SER A 184 -20.25 -13.28 35.13
CA SER A 184 -20.93 -14.47 34.62
C SER A 184 -22.42 -14.49 35.02
N LYS A 185 -23.14 -15.52 34.60
CA LYS A 185 -24.36 -15.94 35.33
C LYS A 185 -23.96 -16.56 36.68
N PRO A 186 -24.87 -16.65 37.66
CA PRO A 186 -24.71 -17.56 38.79
C PRO A 186 -24.54 -19.00 38.30
N GLU A 187 -23.64 -19.76 38.92
CA GLU A 187 -23.33 -21.15 38.58
C GLU A 187 -23.08 -21.95 39.86
N ALA A 188 -23.63 -23.16 39.94
CA ALA A 188 -23.43 -24.07 41.07
C ALA A 188 -22.18 -24.94 40.85
N VAL A 189 -21.15 -24.72 41.64
CA VAL A 189 -19.85 -25.40 41.51
C VAL A 189 -19.64 -26.35 42.67
N SER A 190 -19.63 -27.65 42.37
CA SER A 190 -19.26 -28.71 43.29
C SER A 190 -17.76 -29.00 43.22
N PHE A 191 -17.09 -29.16 44.37
CA PHE A 191 -15.67 -29.48 44.46
C PHE A 191 -15.34 -30.28 45.71
N SER A 192 -14.27 -31.08 45.66
CA SER A 192 -13.83 -31.88 46.81
C SER A 192 -12.54 -31.36 47.44
N LEU A 193 -12.43 -31.51 48.76
CA LEU A 193 -11.23 -31.21 49.55
C LEU A 193 -10.78 -32.48 50.28
N THR A 194 -9.50 -32.84 50.12
CA THR A 194 -8.88 -34.03 50.73
C THR A 194 -8.04 -33.65 51.95
N TYR A 195 -8.18 -34.38 53.06
CA TYR A 195 -7.48 -34.16 54.32
C TYR A 195 -6.35 -35.17 54.55
N ALA A 196 -5.27 -34.77 55.21
CA ALA A 196 -4.06 -35.57 55.46
C ALA A 196 -3.26 -35.01 56.67
N PRO A 197 -2.25 -35.72 57.22
CA PRO A 197 -1.51 -35.24 58.41
C PRO A 197 -0.48 -34.11 58.13
N PRO A 198 -0.09 -33.31 59.17
CA PRO A 198 0.45 -31.94 59.02
C PRO A 198 1.95 -31.73 58.73
N SER A 199 2.25 -30.57 58.13
CA SER A 199 3.55 -29.86 58.07
C SER A 199 3.29 -28.33 57.92
N ALA A 200 4.25 -27.42 58.17
CA ALA A 200 3.95 -26.07 58.72
C ALA A 200 4.64 -24.79 58.11
N LYS A 201 4.07 -23.61 58.43
CA LYS A 201 4.52 -22.17 58.20
C LYS A 201 4.18 -21.58 56.80
N SER A 202 3.87 -20.27 56.51
CA SER A 202 3.54 -19.01 57.26
C SER A 202 2.69 -17.99 56.40
N LYS A 203 2.52 -16.68 56.76
CA LYS A 203 1.51 -15.66 56.25
C LYS A 203 2.12 -14.20 56.12
N MET A 204 1.56 -13.01 55.71
CA MET A 204 0.22 -12.41 55.34
C MET A 204 0.33 -10.94 54.72
N SER A 205 -0.78 -10.21 54.38
CA SER A 205 -1.02 -8.70 54.33
C SER A 205 -1.38 -7.94 52.99
N THR A 206 -1.99 -6.70 53.05
CA THR A 206 -2.64 -5.92 51.92
C THR A 206 -2.92 -4.37 52.11
N THR A 207 -3.21 -3.60 51.01
CA THR A 207 -3.93 -2.25 50.85
C THR A 207 -3.22 -0.93 51.29
N PHE A 208 -3.58 0.37 50.97
CA PHE A 208 -4.69 1.15 50.28
C PHE A 208 -4.14 2.56 49.75
N SER A 209 -4.75 3.73 49.33
CA SER A 209 -6.08 4.43 49.14
C SER A 209 -5.98 5.67 48.14
N ALA A 210 -6.96 6.62 47.98
CA ALA A 210 -6.95 7.80 47.04
C ALA A 210 -7.92 9.03 47.31
N ARG A 211 -7.86 10.17 46.54
CA ARG A 211 -8.79 11.37 46.56
C ARG A 211 -9.00 12.06 45.16
N ALA A 212 -9.85 13.11 45.02
CA ALA A 212 -10.42 13.59 43.72
C ALA A 212 -10.98 15.05 43.62
N GLU A 213 -11.08 15.60 42.38
CA GLU A 213 -11.80 16.83 41.90
C GLU A 213 -11.84 16.87 40.32
N SER A 214 -12.45 17.77 39.51
CA SER A 214 -13.60 18.73 39.51
C SER A 214 -13.94 19.13 38.02
N ALA A 215 -14.71 20.19 37.68
CA ALA A 215 -15.08 20.52 36.26
C ALA A 215 -15.57 21.97 35.92
N LYS A 216 -15.44 22.38 34.63
CA LYS A 216 -15.94 23.64 33.98
C LYS A 216 -16.90 23.31 32.80
N LYS A 217 -17.38 24.31 32.03
CA LYS A 217 -18.29 24.14 30.84
C LYS A 217 -17.75 23.11 29.84
N ILE A 218 -18.66 22.41 29.13
CA ILE A 218 -18.40 21.08 28.56
C ILE A 218 -18.45 20.96 27.02
N THR A 219 -17.50 20.21 26.46
CA THR A 219 -17.38 19.80 25.05
C THR A 219 -18.19 18.53 24.70
N GLU A 220 -18.21 18.10 23.43
CA GLU A 220 -18.87 16.85 23.01
C GLU A 220 -18.26 15.58 23.66
N LEU A 221 -16.93 15.51 23.77
CA LEU A 221 -16.27 14.44 24.54
C LEU A 221 -16.74 14.43 26.00
N GLN A 222 -16.97 15.60 26.58
CA GLN A 222 -17.49 15.74 27.94
C GLN A 222 -18.99 15.45 28.04
N ARG A 223 -19.79 15.66 26.98
CA ARG A 223 -21.18 15.19 26.89
C ARG A 223 -21.25 13.66 26.85
N LEU A 224 -20.44 13.01 26.02
CA LEU A 224 -20.29 11.56 26.00
C LEU A 224 -19.79 11.03 27.36
N ALA A 225 -18.77 11.66 27.94
CA ALA A 225 -18.26 11.28 29.26
C ALA A 225 -19.31 11.43 30.38
N LYS A 226 -20.22 12.42 30.31
CA LYS A 226 -21.39 12.49 31.19
C LYS A 226 -22.32 11.30 30.99
N ASN A 227 -22.69 10.98 29.75
CA ASN A 227 -23.59 9.85 29.45
C ASN A 227 -23.03 8.51 29.96
N ILE A 228 -21.72 8.27 29.79
CA ILE A 228 -21.03 7.10 30.34
C ILE A 228 -21.03 7.15 31.88
N ALA A 229 -20.74 8.30 32.49
CA ALA A 229 -20.73 8.43 33.94
C ALA A 229 -22.12 8.18 34.57
N PHE A 230 -23.21 8.64 33.93
CA PHE A 230 -24.58 8.34 34.34
C PHE A 230 -24.92 6.85 34.24
N LEU A 231 -24.41 6.14 33.22
CA LEU A 231 -24.58 4.68 33.08
C LEU A 231 -23.78 3.89 34.14
N VAL A 232 -22.67 4.44 34.63
CA VAL A 232 -21.86 3.84 35.70
C VAL A 232 -22.44 4.13 37.09
N ASP A 233 -22.98 5.33 37.32
CA ASP A 233 -23.54 5.74 38.60
C ASP A 233 -24.56 6.89 38.45
N PRO A 234 -25.87 6.58 38.38
CA PRO A 234 -26.93 7.57 38.32
C PRO A 234 -27.00 8.50 39.54
N LYS A 235 -26.49 8.06 40.72
CA LYS A 235 -26.55 8.81 41.98
C LYS A 235 -25.44 9.87 42.12
N ARG A 236 -24.57 10.01 41.11
CA ARG A 236 -23.51 11.04 41.02
C ARG A 236 -22.53 11.04 42.21
N THR A 237 -22.23 9.88 42.76
CA THR A 237 -21.24 9.68 43.84
C THR A 237 -19.80 9.87 43.30
N PRO A 238 -18.74 9.70 44.11
CA PRO A 238 -17.36 9.69 43.61
C PRO A 238 -17.11 8.68 42.46
N ALA A 239 -17.93 7.62 42.33
CA ALA A 239 -17.87 6.67 41.23
C ALA A 239 -18.20 7.33 39.87
N TYR A 240 -19.28 8.13 39.80
CA TYR A 240 -19.63 8.94 38.63
C TYR A 240 -18.47 9.85 38.19
N PHE A 241 -17.85 10.60 39.12
CA PHE A 241 -16.74 11.50 38.77
C PHE A 241 -15.48 10.74 38.35
N ALA A 242 -15.22 9.56 38.93
CA ALA A 242 -14.13 8.68 38.50
C ALA A 242 -14.40 8.02 37.13
N ALA A 243 -15.67 7.81 36.74
CA ALA A 243 -16.06 7.37 35.41
C ALA A 243 -15.92 8.51 34.38
N TYR A 244 -16.42 9.70 34.71
CA TYR A 244 -16.34 10.92 33.91
C TYR A 244 -14.90 11.32 33.54
N ARG A 245 -13.97 11.27 34.50
CA ARG A 245 -12.54 11.50 34.24
C ARG A 245 -11.91 10.38 33.41
N ARG A 246 -12.31 9.11 33.61
CA ARG A 246 -11.82 7.98 32.81
C ARG A 246 -12.28 8.08 31.35
N ALA A 247 -13.55 8.40 31.08
CA ALA A 247 -14.08 8.55 29.73
C ALA A 247 -13.39 9.67 28.93
N GLN A 248 -13.14 10.83 29.55
CA GLN A 248 -12.37 11.92 28.91
C GLN A 248 -10.90 11.55 28.61
N ALA A 249 -10.32 10.62 29.36
CA ALA A 249 -8.96 10.16 29.13
C ALA A 249 -8.85 9.13 27.99
N VAL A 250 -9.96 8.57 27.49
CA VAL A 250 -9.96 7.50 26.48
C VAL A 250 -9.23 7.91 25.19
N PRO A 251 -9.50 9.06 24.52
CA PRO A 251 -8.80 9.41 23.29
C PRO A 251 -7.28 9.43 23.47
N ARG A 252 -6.79 10.11 24.52
CA ARG A 252 -5.35 10.17 24.86
C ARG A 252 -4.76 8.79 25.13
N LYS A 253 -5.50 7.90 25.81
CA LYS A 253 -5.07 6.50 26.05
C LYS A 253 -5.03 5.65 24.79
N CYS A 254 -5.88 5.94 23.80
CA CYS A 254 -5.82 5.31 22.48
C CYS A 254 -4.83 6.02 21.53
N GLY A 255 -4.03 6.98 21.99
CA GLY A 255 -3.10 7.75 21.15
C GLY A 255 -3.76 8.82 20.26
N ALA A 256 -5.07 9.04 20.36
CA ALA A 256 -5.77 10.11 19.66
C ALA A 256 -5.66 11.44 20.43
N SER A 257 -5.63 12.56 19.70
CA SER A 257 -5.73 13.89 20.32
C SER A 257 -7.10 14.07 21.00
N ALA A 258 -7.13 14.80 22.11
CA ALA A 258 -8.34 14.94 22.93
C ALA A 258 -9.53 15.63 22.22
N ASN A 259 -9.26 16.28 21.08
CA ASN A 259 -10.24 17.00 20.26
C ASN A 259 -10.45 16.32 18.89
N ASN A 260 -9.96 15.10 18.65
CA ASN A 260 -10.13 14.40 17.38
C ASN A 260 -11.61 14.09 17.13
N ALA A 261 -12.24 14.85 16.23
CA ALA A 261 -13.67 14.75 15.93
C ALA A 261 -14.09 13.38 15.40
N VAL A 262 -13.24 12.72 14.58
CA VAL A 262 -13.51 11.38 14.04
C VAL A 262 -13.48 10.33 15.16
N PHE A 263 -12.51 10.41 16.07
CA PHE A 263 -12.47 9.56 17.27
C PHE A 263 -13.70 9.77 18.14
N ILE A 264 -14.04 11.03 18.46
CA ILE A 264 -15.17 11.37 19.34
C ILE A 264 -16.51 10.93 18.73
N SER A 265 -16.68 11.09 17.42
CA SER A 265 -17.88 10.65 16.68
C SER A 265 -18.02 9.12 16.69
N ASN A 266 -16.96 8.39 16.33
CA ASN A 266 -16.97 6.92 16.41
C ASN A 266 -17.21 6.45 17.86
N PHE A 267 -16.55 7.03 18.86
CA PHE A 267 -16.71 6.68 20.27
C PHE A 267 -18.14 6.95 20.79
N ARG A 268 -18.78 8.04 20.33
CA ARG A 268 -20.20 8.33 20.60
C ARG A 268 -21.10 7.25 19.98
N ARG A 269 -20.93 6.95 18.68
CA ARG A 269 -21.69 5.95 17.93
C ARG A 269 -21.61 4.57 18.60
N LEU A 270 -20.39 4.11 18.89
CA LEU A 270 -20.13 2.82 19.52
C LEU A 270 -20.72 2.72 20.93
N PHE A 271 -20.67 3.80 21.72
CA PHE A 271 -21.31 3.83 23.03
C PHE A 271 -22.82 3.70 22.92
N ASP A 272 -23.47 4.44 22.01
CA ASP A 272 -24.93 4.37 21.85
C ASP A 272 -25.38 3.00 21.28
N GLN A 273 -24.63 2.42 20.35
CA GLN A 273 -24.88 1.08 19.81
C GLN A 273 -24.73 -0.04 20.86
N LEU A 274 -23.66 -0.01 21.65
CA LEU A 274 -23.39 -1.04 22.67
C LEU A 274 -24.08 -0.78 24.01
N ARG A 275 -24.72 0.38 24.19
CA ARG A 275 -25.40 0.80 25.44
C ARG A 275 -26.23 -0.30 26.12
N PRO A 276 -27.01 -1.16 25.44
CA PRO A 276 -27.78 -2.23 26.10
C PRO A 276 -26.93 -3.33 26.76
N LYS A 277 -25.66 -3.47 26.34
CA LYS A 277 -24.68 -4.45 26.87
C LYS A 277 -23.68 -3.82 27.87
N LEU A 278 -23.80 -2.52 28.13
CA LEU A 278 -22.86 -1.74 28.93
C LEU A 278 -23.42 -1.40 30.31
N GLY A 279 -22.58 -1.52 31.34
CA GLY A 279 -22.94 -1.18 32.72
C GLY A 279 -21.75 -0.77 33.58
N ALA A 280 -22.03 -0.43 34.84
CA ALA A 280 -21.05 0.09 35.78
C ALA A 280 -19.80 -0.79 35.95
N THR A 281 -19.95 -2.12 35.82
CA THR A 281 -18.87 -3.06 36.10
C THR A 281 -17.97 -3.33 34.90
N ASN A 282 -18.46 -3.28 33.66
CA ASN A 282 -17.72 -3.70 32.45
C ASN A 282 -17.20 -2.57 31.56
N MET A 283 -17.42 -1.30 31.93
CA MET A 283 -16.98 -0.13 31.15
C MET A 283 -15.47 -0.10 30.83
N GLY A 284 -14.65 -0.85 31.56
CA GLY A 284 -13.22 -1.04 31.25
C GLY A 284 -12.99 -1.82 29.95
N ALA A 285 -13.75 -2.89 29.70
CA ALA A 285 -13.65 -3.69 28.48
C ALA A 285 -14.01 -2.85 27.25
N PHE A 286 -15.07 -2.05 27.35
CA PHE A 286 -15.50 -1.13 26.31
C PHE A 286 -14.37 -0.16 25.90
N TYR A 287 -13.71 0.50 26.85
CA TYR A 287 -12.59 1.39 26.55
C TYR A 287 -11.40 0.65 25.92
N THR A 288 -11.09 -0.57 26.36
CA THR A 288 -10.01 -1.39 25.78
C THR A 288 -10.33 -1.80 24.34
N GLY A 289 -11.57 -2.24 24.07
CA GLY A 289 -12.03 -2.56 22.71
C GLY A 289 -11.98 -1.33 21.79
N VAL A 290 -12.44 -0.16 22.26
CA VAL A 290 -12.36 1.11 21.50
C VAL A 290 -10.91 1.46 21.14
N CYS A 291 -9.94 1.33 22.06
CA CYS A 291 -8.53 1.57 21.71
C CYS A 291 -7.96 0.50 20.76
N SER A 292 -8.28 -0.78 20.98
CA SER A 292 -7.82 -1.89 20.15
C SER A 292 -8.29 -1.74 18.70
N GLU A 293 -9.57 -1.41 18.51
CA GLU A 293 -10.15 -1.13 17.20
C GLU A 293 -9.56 0.11 16.54
N TRP A 294 -9.32 1.17 17.32
CA TRP A 294 -8.69 2.39 16.81
C TRP A 294 -7.26 2.13 16.32
N HIS A 295 -6.47 1.35 17.07
CA HIS A 295 -5.13 0.94 16.65
C HIS A 295 -5.17 0.01 15.43
N ARG A 296 -6.10 -0.95 15.37
CA ARG A 296 -6.32 -1.80 14.19
C ARG A 296 -6.66 -0.98 12.94
N ALA A 297 -7.56 -0.01 13.06
CA ALA A 297 -7.98 0.81 11.93
C ALA A 297 -6.86 1.75 11.46
N LEU A 298 -6.07 2.32 12.36
CA LEU A 298 -4.91 3.14 12.00
C LEU A 298 -3.79 2.31 11.33
N SER A 299 -3.47 1.11 11.83
CA SER A 299 -2.44 0.28 11.21
C SER A 299 -2.85 -0.23 9.83
N ALA A 300 -4.13 -0.57 9.63
CA ALA A 300 -4.69 -0.88 8.32
C ALA A 300 -4.62 0.32 7.36
N GLN A 301 -4.85 1.53 7.86
CA GLN A 301 -4.74 2.77 7.07
C GLN A 301 -3.29 3.06 6.65
N GLN A 302 -2.32 2.84 7.55
CA GLN A 302 -0.89 3.00 7.25
C GLN A 302 -0.44 1.97 6.20
N ALA A 303 -0.76 0.69 6.40
CA ALA A 303 -0.41 -0.38 5.45
C ALA A 303 -1.07 -0.20 4.08
N ALA A 304 -2.28 0.39 3.99
CA ALA A 304 -2.89 0.77 2.73
C ALA A 304 -2.14 1.93 2.05
N GLN A 305 -1.76 2.96 2.81
CA GLN A 305 -0.98 4.09 2.29
C GLN A 305 0.42 3.66 1.80
N GLU A 306 1.04 2.69 2.45
CA GLU A 306 2.35 2.15 2.05
C GLU A 306 2.24 1.36 0.74
N ARG A 307 1.27 0.45 0.60
CA ARG A 307 1.03 -0.29 -0.65
C ARG A 307 0.73 0.63 -1.83
N ASP A 308 -0.10 1.67 -1.64
CA ASP A 308 -0.41 2.65 -2.70
C ASP A 308 0.82 3.49 -3.08
N ARG A 309 1.76 3.72 -2.16
CA ARG A 309 3.05 4.36 -2.46
C ARG A 309 3.98 3.43 -3.23
N GLU A 310 4.09 2.17 -2.84
CA GLU A 310 4.89 1.14 -3.53
C GLU A 310 4.36 0.89 -4.96
N ALA A 311 3.04 0.77 -5.12
CA ALA A 311 2.40 0.65 -6.42
C ALA A 311 2.68 1.86 -7.31
N ARG A 312 2.60 3.09 -6.77
CA ARG A 312 2.98 4.30 -7.52
C ARG A 312 4.46 4.34 -7.88
N ALA A 313 5.35 4.03 -6.93
CA ALA A 313 6.80 4.04 -7.15
C ALA A 313 7.23 3.03 -8.22
N SER A 314 6.65 1.83 -8.22
CA SER A 314 6.94 0.80 -9.24
C SER A 314 6.46 1.19 -10.64
N VAL A 315 5.31 1.89 -10.78
CA VAL A 315 4.86 2.43 -12.08
C VAL A 315 5.73 3.61 -12.53
N ILE A 316 6.17 4.48 -11.63
CA ILE A 316 7.13 5.55 -11.95
C ILE A 316 8.43 4.96 -12.49
N ALA A 317 9.03 4.00 -11.79
CA ALA A 317 10.27 3.34 -12.23
C ALA A 317 10.12 2.58 -13.56
N GLN A 318 8.94 2.01 -13.83
CA GLN A 318 8.64 1.39 -15.13
C GLN A 318 8.55 2.42 -16.26
N ASN A 319 7.89 3.56 -16.03
CA ASN A 319 7.80 4.65 -17.02
C ASN A 319 9.17 5.32 -17.24
N GLU A 320 9.99 5.49 -16.20
CA GLU A 320 11.38 5.96 -16.31
C GLU A 320 12.23 5.01 -17.16
N ALA A 321 12.18 3.70 -16.88
CA ALA A 321 12.89 2.69 -17.68
C ALA A 321 12.41 2.64 -19.14
N ALA A 322 11.10 2.77 -19.37
CA ALA A 322 10.53 2.84 -20.73
C ALA A 322 10.95 4.11 -21.48
N ASN A 323 11.03 5.27 -20.80
CA ASN A 323 11.52 6.51 -21.38
C ASN A 323 13.01 6.43 -21.72
N VAL A 324 13.87 5.89 -20.83
CA VAL A 324 15.30 5.68 -21.12
C VAL A 324 15.50 4.74 -22.32
N GLY A 325 14.70 3.67 -22.42
CA GLY A 325 14.69 2.79 -23.59
C GLY A 325 14.32 3.52 -24.89
N ALA A 326 13.23 4.31 -24.86
CA ALA A 326 12.78 5.11 -26.00
C ALA A 326 13.78 6.22 -26.39
N GLU A 327 14.47 6.83 -25.42
CA GLU A 327 15.56 7.78 -25.69
C GLU A 327 16.75 7.10 -26.38
N GLY A 328 17.11 5.88 -25.96
CA GLY A 328 18.09 5.04 -26.67
C GLY A 328 17.71 4.77 -28.13
N GLU A 329 16.47 4.34 -28.40
CA GLU A 329 15.97 4.16 -29.76
C GLU A 329 15.99 5.47 -30.58
N ARG A 330 15.60 6.60 -29.98
CA ARG A 330 15.63 7.93 -30.62
C ARG A 330 17.05 8.37 -30.97
N MET A 331 18.04 8.14 -30.11
CA MET A 331 19.44 8.47 -30.40
C MET A 331 20.00 7.60 -31.53
N LEU A 332 19.70 6.30 -31.54
CA LEU A 332 20.07 5.40 -32.64
C LEU A 332 19.40 5.80 -33.96
N ALA A 333 18.12 6.21 -33.93
CA ALA A 333 17.40 6.71 -35.09
C ALA A 333 17.99 8.04 -35.60
N ALA A 334 18.35 8.97 -34.73
CA ALA A 334 19.01 10.22 -35.11
C ALA A 334 20.36 9.96 -35.80
N ALA A 335 21.19 9.08 -35.23
CA ALA A 335 22.45 8.67 -35.85
C ALA A 335 22.23 7.99 -37.22
N GLY A 336 21.24 7.09 -37.33
CA GLY A 336 20.88 6.44 -38.59
C GLY A 336 20.42 7.42 -39.67
N ARG A 337 19.62 8.44 -39.31
CA ARG A 337 19.22 9.54 -40.19
C ARG A 337 20.43 10.34 -40.66
N ASP A 338 21.32 10.72 -39.76
CA ASP A 338 22.44 11.61 -40.08
C ASP A 338 23.50 10.91 -40.95
N ILE A 339 23.68 9.59 -40.77
CA ILE A 339 24.42 8.73 -41.70
C ILE A 339 23.74 8.68 -43.07
N ALA A 340 22.43 8.46 -43.13
CA ALA A 340 21.68 8.42 -44.39
C ALA A 340 21.74 9.76 -45.15
N LEU A 341 21.62 10.88 -44.46
CA LEU A 341 21.77 12.23 -45.04
C LEU A 341 23.20 12.49 -45.53
N THR A 342 24.22 11.98 -44.83
CA THR A 342 25.63 12.06 -45.28
C THR A 342 25.84 11.28 -46.59
N VAL A 343 25.27 10.07 -46.71
CA VAL A 343 25.30 9.27 -47.94
C VAL A 343 24.56 9.97 -49.08
N VAL A 344 23.38 10.55 -48.81
CA VAL A 344 22.62 11.35 -49.80
C VAL A 344 23.42 12.57 -50.25
N GLY A 345 24.09 13.29 -49.35
CA GLY A 345 24.92 14.46 -49.69
C GLY A 345 26.13 14.09 -50.56
N ALA A 346 26.79 12.98 -50.26
CA ALA A 346 27.88 12.46 -51.09
C ALA A 346 27.40 12.02 -52.48
N ALA A 347 26.27 11.29 -52.55
CA ALA A 347 25.67 10.85 -53.81
C ALA A 347 25.17 12.03 -54.65
N LEU A 348 24.61 13.07 -54.04
CA LEU A 348 24.20 14.31 -54.70
C LEU A 348 25.41 15.09 -55.24
N SER A 349 26.50 15.18 -54.47
CA SER A 349 27.75 15.82 -54.91
C SER A 349 28.34 15.11 -56.14
N ALA A 350 28.37 13.76 -56.11
CA ALA A 350 28.79 12.96 -57.25
C ALA A 350 27.86 13.13 -58.47
N PHE A 351 26.54 13.10 -58.25
CA PHE A 351 25.54 13.32 -59.30
C PHE A 351 25.68 14.69 -59.97
N LEU A 352 25.89 15.76 -59.18
CA LEU A 352 26.10 17.11 -59.69
C LEU A 352 27.41 17.23 -60.50
N LEU A 353 28.49 16.60 -60.04
CA LEU A 353 29.77 16.57 -60.77
C LEU A 353 29.63 15.81 -62.10
N ILE A 354 28.98 14.64 -62.10
CA ILE A 354 28.70 13.87 -63.32
C ILE A 354 27.79 14.66 -64.27
N SER A 355 26.76 15.32 -63.75
CA SER A 355 25.84 16.15 -64.52
C SER A 355 26.53 17.38 -65.14
N PHE A 356 27.47 17.99 -64.42
CA PHE A 356 28.31 19.08 -64.92
C PHE A 356 29.20 18.61 -66.08
N LEU A 357 29.88 17.47 -65.94
CA LEU A 357 30.67 16.87 -67.03
C LEU A 357 29.80 16.51 -68.24
N LEU A 358 28.61 15.96 -68.03
CA LEU A 358 27.64 15.67 -69.10
C LEU A 358 27.14 16.97 -69.78
N ALA A 359 26.92 18.05 -69.02
CA ALA A 359 26.54 19.34 -69.57
C ALA A 359 27.64 19.96 -70.45
N PHE A 360 28.91 19.90 -70.02
CA PHE A 360 30.05 20.31 -70.86
C PHE A 360 30.14 19.46 -72.14
N LEU A 361 30.03 18.14 -72.02
CA LEU A 361 29.98 17.23 -73.18
C LEU A 361 28.78 17.51 -74.10
N ALA A 362 27.67 18.04 -73.59
CA ALA A 362 26.52 18.45 -74.40
C ALA A 362 26.77 19.82 -75.09
N ILE A 363 27.33 20.80 -74.37
CA ILE A 363 27.67 22.13 -74.90
C ILE A 363 28.70 22.03 -76.04
N GLU A 364 29.70 21.15 -75.93
CA GLU A 364 30.60 20.84 -77.04
C GLU A 364 29.86 20.29 -78.26
N ASN A 365 28.87 19.42 -78.05
CA ASN A 365 28.07 18.86 -79.13
C ASN A 365 27.19 19.93 -79.78
N HIS A 366 26.59 20.82 -78.99
CA HIS A 366 25.78 21.94 -79.47
C HIS A 366 26.62 23.00 -80.19
N THR A 367 27.81 23.35 -79.72
CA THR A 367 28.71 24.27 -80.46
C THR A 367 29.21 23.65 -81.77
N ARG A 368 29.52 22.35 -81.81
CA ARG A 368 29.82 21.65 -83.08
C ARG A 368 28.60 21.60 -84.01
N ALA A 369 27.40 21.40 -83.49
CA ALA A 369 26.16 21.38 -84.28
C ALA A 369 25.76 22.76 -84.81
N VAL A 370 25.82 23.81 -83.98
CA VAL A 370 25.59 25.21 -84.37
C VAL A 370 26.64 25.66 -85.38
N ARG A 371 27.91 25.28 -85.21
CA ARG A 371 28.96 25.57 -86.20
C ARG A 371 28.65 24.95 -87.57
N ARG A 372 28.28 23.66 -87.61
CA ARG A 372 27.80 23.00 -88.85
C ARG A 372 26.55 23.69 -89.42
N ALA A 373 25.61 24.11 -88.59
CA ALA A 373 24.38 24.78 -89.03
C ALA A 373 24.66 26.18 -89.63
N VAL A 374 25.56 26.96 -89.01
CA VAL A 374 26.04 28.24 -89.56
C VAL A 374 26.79 28.02 -90.87
N GLU A 375 27.69 27.03 -90.92
CA GLU A 375 28.40 26.65 -92.15
C GLU A 375 27.42 26.27 -93.29
N THR A 376 26.29 25.62 -93.00
CA THR A 376 25.23 25.38 -94.00
C THR A 376 24.42 26.63 -94.36
N LEU A 377 24.16 27.54 -93.42
CA LEU A 377 23.41 28.78 -93.67
C LEU A 377 24.21 29.75 -94.55
N THR A 378 25.50 29.98 -94.25
CA THR A 378 26.39 30.82 -95.07
C THR A 378 26.55 30.27 -96.49
N LYS A 379 26.55 28.94 -96.64
CA LYS A 379 26.62 28.25 -97.94
C LYS A 379 25.32 28.28 -98.75
N ASN A 380 24.20 28.63 -98.11
CA ASN A 380 22.94 28.91 -98.80
C ASN A 380 22.80 30.39 -99.14
N SER A 381 23.22 31.31 -98.26
CA SER A 381 23.13 32.75 -98.53
C SER A 381 24.11 33.24 -99.60
N SER A 382 25.10 32.43 -100.01
CA SER A 382 25.99 32.72 -101.15
C SER A 382 25.35 32.52 -102.52
N ASN A 383 24.11 32.03 -102.60
CA ASN A 383 23.46 31.59 -103.85
C ASN A 383 22.30 32.50 -104.31
N GLN A 384 22.15 33.68 -103.70
CA GLN A 384 21.28 34.79 -104.12
C GLN A 384 22.14 36.06 -103.91
N GLU A 385 22.31 37.02 -104.83
CA GLU A 385 21.75 37.31 -106.17
C GLU A 385 22.83 38.16 -106.94
N PRO A 386 22.61 38.91 -108.06
CA PRO A 386 21.47 39.04 -108.99
C PRO A 386 21.83 38.90 -110.50
N ARG A 387 20.82 38.90 -111.38
CA ARG A 387 20.90 39.41 -112.78
C ARG A 387 19.52 39.88 -113.27
N GLY A 388 19.47 40.98 -114.04
CA GLY A 388 18.28 41.46 -114.74
C GLY A 388 18.64 42.32 -115.98
N THR A 389 17.66 42.66 -116.82
CA THR A 389 17.81 43.53 -118.01
C THR A 389 16.49 44.16 -118.46
N GLU A 390 16.61 45.21 -119.27
CA GLU A 390 15.54 46.08 -119.79
C GLU A 390 15.18 45.75 -121.27
N ASN A 391 14.33 46.44 -122.03
CA ASN A 391 13.54 47.68 -121.82
C ASN A 391 12.27 47.65 -122.73
N GLY A 392 11.26 48.48 -122.42
CA GLY A 392 10.19 48.86 -123.37
C GLY A 392 9.08 47.82 -123.61
N ALA A 393 8.13 48.05 -124.54
CA ALA A 393 7.72 49.28 -125.23
C ALA A 393 6.42 49.02 -126.04
N SER A 394 5.55 49.97 -126.42
CA SER A 394 5.23 51.32 -125.91
C SER A 394 3.95 51.80 -126.63
N SER A 395 3.09 52.60 -125.96
CA SER A 395 2.00 53.38 -126.58
C SER A 395 1.55 54.52 -125.67
#